data_AF-A0A9D9L2Q3-F1
#
_entry.id   AF-A0A9D9L2Q3-F1
#
_cell.length_a   1.000
_cell.length_b   1.000
_cell.length_c   1.000
_cell.angle_alpha   90.00
_cell.angle_beta   90.00
_cell.angle_gamma   90.00
#
_symmetry.space_group_name_H-M   'P 1'
#
loop_
_entity.id
_entity.type
_entity.pdbx_description
1 polymer ?
#
loop_
_entity_poly.entity_id
_entity_poly.type
_entity_poly.pdbx_seq_one_letter_code
_entity_poly.pdbx_strand_id
1 'polypeptide(L)'
;MMTAGLHNECENDRKVAANIGLNLAAVYATFIMLVYFSQLTTVNNEQLNEQAAKLLEFNKYGLIFNYDLLGYGVMALSTFFTGLSMKPDNKTDKWLKALLMIHGVFYFSCTFMPMTGMFAKISSGGDGIGGRLALVAWCVYFLPIGILSFLHFKKR
;
A
#
# COMPACT_ATOMS: atom_id res chain seq x y z
N MET A 1 -3.20 9.53 -7.45
CA MET A 1 -3.53 10.00 -8.82
C MET A 1 -4.28 8.94 -9.62
N MET A 2 -3.77 7.72 -9.81
CA MET A 2 -4.43 6.64 -10.56
C MET A 2 -5.88 6.36 -10.12
N THR A 3 -6.11 6.13 -8.82
CA THR A 3 -7.46 5.85 -8.27
C THR A 3 -8.46 6.97 -8.54
N ALA A 4 -8.03 8.23 -8.45
CA ALA A 4 -8.89 9.37 -8.74
C ALA A 4 -9.23 9.46 -10.24
N GLY A 5 -8.28 9.17 -11.12
CA GLY A 5 -8.53 9.09 -12.57
C GLY A 5 -9.55 7.99 -12.91
N LEU A 6 -9.35 6.78 -12.39
CA LEU A 6 -10.28 5.67 -12.59
C LEU A 6 -11.65 5.91 -11.95
N HIS A 7 -11.71 6.66 -10.84
CA HIS A 7 -12.98 7.10 -10.22
C HIS A 7 -13.74 8.07 -11.11
N ASN A 8 -13.04 9.01 -11.75
CA ASN A 8 -13.65 10.01 -12.63
C ASN A 8 -14.30 9.34 -13.86
N GLU A 9 -13.67 8.31 -14.41
CA GLU A 9 -14.19 7.54 -15.55
C GLU A 9 -15.28 6.51 -15.19
N CYS A 10 -15.52 6.29 -13.91
CA CYS A 10 -16.44 5.25 -13.44
C CYS A 10 -17.89 5.54 -13.81
N GLU A 11 -18.56 4.54 -14.39
CA GLU A 11 -20.01 4.52 -14.65
C GLU A 11 -20.83 4.59 -13.35
N ASN A 12 -22.08 5.06 -13.45
CA ASN A 12 -22.95 5.31 -12.29
C ASN A 12 -23.27 4.03 -11.49
N ASP A 13 -23.42 2.89 -12.15
CA ASP A 13 -23.72 1.58 -11.52
C ASP A 13 -22.57 1.07 -10.63
N ARG A 14 -21.36 1.63 -10.76
CA ARG A 14 -20.15 1.23 -10.02
C ARG A 14 -19.60 2.30 -9.09
N LYS A 15 -20.31 3.43 -8.96
CA LYS A 15 -19.81 4.61 -8.22
C LYS A 15 -19.57 4.33 -6.74
N VAL A 16 -20.33 3.42 -6.14
CA VAL A 16 -20.12 2.98 -4.76
C VAL A 16 -18.74 2.34 -4.59
N ALA A 17 -18.37 1.38 -5.45
CA ALA A 17 -17.06 0.74 -5.41
C ALA A 17 -15.94 1.77 -5.66
N ALA A 18 -16.13 2.68 -6.62
CA ALA A 18 -15.16 3.75 -6.88
C ALA A 18 -14.96 4.66 -5.66
N ASN A 19 -16.05 5.07 -5.00
CA ASN A 19 -16.01 5.90 -3.81
C ASN A 19 -15.29 5.18 -2.66
N ILE A 20 -15.56 3.89 -2.44
CA ILE A 20 -14.85 3.10 -1.44
C ILE A 20 -13.35 3.07 -1.76
N GLY A 21 -12.99 2.78 -3.01
CA GLY A 21 -11.59 2.77 -3.45
C GLY A 21 -10.89 4.10 -3.20
N LEU A 22 -11.54 5.23 -3.55
CA LEU A 22 -10.98 6.57 -3.37
C LEU A 22 -10.84 6.97 -1.90
N ASN A 23 -11.83 6.69 -1.06
CA ASN A 23 -11.76 6.98 0.36
C ASN A 23 -10.65 6.18 1.05
N LEU A 24 -10.53 4.89 0.74
CA LEU A 24 -9.44 4.06 1.25
C LEU A 24 -8.07 4.54 0.75
N ALA A 25 -7.96 5.03 -0.49
CA ALA A 25 -6.72 5.64 -0.98
C ALA A 25 -6.33 6.87 -0.15
N ALA A 26 -7.30 7.70 0.23
CA ALA A 26 -7.07 8.86 1.09
C ALA A 26 -6.62 8.43 2.49
N VAL A 27 -7.24 7.40 3.08
CA VAL A 27 -6.82 6.84 4.39
C VAL A 27 -5.38 6.32 4.32
N TYR A 28 -5.05 5.55 3.27
CA TYR A 28 -3.66 5.10 3.04
C TYR A 28 -2.69 6.28 2.93
N ALA A 29 -3.04 7.32 2.16
CA ALA A 29 -2.21 8.50 2.01
C ALA A 29 -1.95 9.18 3.37
N THR A 30 -2.94 9.23 4.26
CA THR A 30 -2.74 9.74 5.62
C THR A 30 -1.76 8.89 6.42
N PHE A 31 -1.93 7.55 6.44
CA PHE A 31 -1.01 6.67 7.18
C PHE A 31 0.43 6.80 6.69
N ILE A 32 0.64 6.76 5.38
CA ILE A 32 1.99 6.80 4.82
C ILE A 32 2.64 8.17 5.05
N MET A 33 1.88 9.26 4.97
CA MET A 33 2.38 10.59 5.29
C MET A 33 2.79 10.70 6.76
N LEU A 34 2.01 10.15 7.70
CA LEU A 34 2.40 10.11 9.12
C LEU A 34 3.71 9.35 9.32
N VAL A 35 3.86 8.17 8.70
CA VAL A 35 5.08 7.36 8.79
C VAL A 35 6.28 8.12 8.26
N TYR A 36 6.23 8.59 7.01
CA TYR A 36 7.36 9.28 6.38
C TYR A 36 7.68 10.60 7.09
N PHE A 37 6.67 11.39 7.45
CA PHE A 37 6.88 12.64 8.15
C PHE A 37 7.57 12.41 9.50
N SER A 38 7.15 11.41 10.28
CA SER A 38 7.83 11.04 11.54
C SER A 38 9.26 10.56 11.32
N GLN A 39 9.55 9.79 10.25
CA GLN A 39 10.93 9.38 9.95
C GLN A 39 11.82 10.58 9.61
N LEU A 40 11.33 11.52 8.78
CA LEU A 40 12.10 12.67 8.32
C LEU A 40 12.24 13.78 9.38
N THR A 41 11.35 13.82 10.37
CA THR A 41 11.36 14.85 11.41
C THR A 41 11.94 14.31 12.72
N THR A 42 11.20 13.51 13.46
CA THR A 42 11.60 13.01 14.78
C THR A 42 12.78 12.05 14.69
N VAL A 43 12.72 11.01 13.85
CA VAL A 43 13.77 9.99 13.82
C VAL A 43 15.09 10.53 13.26
N ASN A 44 15.02 11.37 12.23
CA ASN A 44 16.23 11.92 11.60
C ASN A 44 16.91 13.02 12.42
N ASN A 45 16.15 13.84 13.15
CA ASN A 45 16.71 15.05 13.78
C ASN A 45 16.92 14.91 15.30
N GLU A 46 16.28 13.95 15.97
CA GLU A 46 16.41 13.75 17.42
C GLU A 46 17.30 12.56 17.75
N GLN A 47 17.99 12.64 18.90
CA GLN A 47 18.66 11.49 19.49
C GLN A 47 17.66 10.69 20.33
N LEU A 48 17.08 9.65 19.73
CA LEU A 48 16.11 8.80 20.40
C LEU A 48 16.78 7.94 21.47
N ASN A 49 16.14 7.83 22.64
CA ASN A 49 16.50 6.80 23.61
C ASN A 49 16.13 5.40 23.06
N GLU A 50 16.65 4.32 23.68
CA GLU A 50 16.42 2.96 23.18
C GLU A 50 14.93 2.59 23.05
N GLN A 51 14.10 3.01 24.00
CA GLN A 51 12.68 2.69 23.98
C GLN A 51 11.96 3.39 22.82
N ALA A 52 12.26 4.66 22.57
CA ALA A 52 11.71 5.42 21.46
C ALA A 52 12.25 4.88 20.12
N ALA A 53 13.54 4.58 20.03
CA ALA A 53 14.15 3.98 18.85
C ALA A 53 13.48 2.65 18.48
N LYS A 54 13.21 1.77 19.47
CA LYS A 54 12.51 0.50 19.23
C LYS A 54 11.11 0.66 18.65
N LEU A 55 10.42 1.77 18.92
CA LEU A 55 9.07 2.03 18.42
C LEU A 55 9.07 2.79 17.09
N LEU A 56 10.02 3.71 16.92
CA LEU A 56 10.01 4.72 15.86
C LEU A 56 11.04 4.47 14.75
N GLU A 57 12.12 3.73 14.98
CA GLU A 57 13.02 3.36 13.89
C GLU A 57 12.39 2.26 13.03
N PHE A 58 12.28 2.53 11.72
CA PHE A 58 11.59 1.62 10.80
C PHE A 58 12.26 0.23 10.71
N ASN A 59 13.59 0.17 10.80
CA ASN A 59 14.37 -1.07 10.76
C ASN A 59 14.24 -1.93 12.04
N LYS A 60 13.61 -1.43 13.09
CA LYS A 60 13.33 -2.18 14.33
C LYS A 60 11.99 -2.92 14.29
N TYR A 61 11.21 -2.76 13.22
CA TYR A 61 9.91 -3.40 13.04
C TYR A 61 8.93 -3.12 14.20
N GLY A 62 9.02 -1.92 14.77
CA GLY A 62 8.23 -1.46 15.90
C GLY A 62 6.86 -0.89 15.52
N LEU A 63 6.36 0.05 16.34
CA LEU A 63 5.05 0.67 16.14
C LEU A 63 4.92 1.33 14.77
N ILE A 64 5.93 2.09 14.34
CA ILE A 64 5.88 2.82 13.07
C ILE A 64 5.75 1.87 11.87
N PHE A 65 6.42 0.71 11.93
CA PHE A 65 6.36 -0.32 10.90
C PHE A 65 4.99 -1.01 10.86
N ASN A 66 4.36 -1.21 12.03
CA ASN A 66 3.00 -1.76 12.08
C ASN A 66 1.97 -0.80 11.47
N TYR A 67 2.12 0.51 11.67
CA TYR A 67 1.25 1.50 11.02
C TYR A 67 1.47 1.59 9.52
N ASP A 68 2.71 1.46 9.07
CA ASP A 68 3.04 1.35 7.67
C ASP A 68 2.37 0.13 7.02
N LEU A 69 2.48 -1.06 7.63
CA LEU A 69 1.80 -2.27 7.15
C LEU A 69 0.28 -2.12 7.13
N LEU A 70 -0.31 -1.52 8.16
CA LEU A 70 -1.74 -1.23 8.17
C LEU A 70 -2.12 -0.32 6.98
N GLY A 71 -1.33 0.72 6.73
CA GLY A 71 -1.47 1.57 5.55
C GLY A 71 -1.43 0.77 4.24
N TYR A 72 -0.45 -0.12 4.07
CA TYR A 72 -0.35 -1.01 2.91
C TYR A 72 -1.56 -1.95 2.77
N GLY A 73 -2.11 -2.43 3.88
CA GLY A 73 -3.36 -3.20 3.89
C GLY A 73 -4.56 -2.37 3.38
N VAL A 74 -4.69 -1.13 3.85
CA VAL A 74 -5.73 -0.19 3.38
C VAL A 74 -5.55 0.13 1.89
N MET A 75 -4.31 0.30 1.43
CA MET A 75 -4.01 0.47 0.01
C MET A 75 -4.45 -0.75 -0.81
N ALA A 76 -4.23 -1.97 -0.31
CA ALA A 76 -4.66 -3.19 -0.99
C ALA A 76 -6.18 -3.26 -1.17
N LEU A 77 -6.95 -2.88 -0.16
CA LEU A 77 -8.40 -2.72 -0.29
C LEU A 77 -8.76 -1.61 -1.28
N SER A 78 -8.08 -0.46 -1.22
CA SER A 78 -8.30 0.64 -2.16
C SER A 78 -8.15 0.18 -3.61
N THR A 79 -7.06 -0.50 -3.94
CA THR A 79 -6.80 -1.01 -5.30
C THR A 79 -7.84 -2.05 -5.70
N PHE A 80 -8.27 -2.92 -4.79
CA PHE A 80 -9.30 -3.92 -5.07
C PHE A 80 -10.61 -3.26 -5.50
N PHE A 81 -11.11 -2.31 -4.72
CA PHE A 81 -12.34 -1.58 -5.03
C PHE A 81 -12.20 -0.71 -6.29
N THR A 82 -11.01 -0.15 -6.53
CA THR A 82 -10.70 0.57 -7.78
C THR A 82 -10.76 -0.36 -8.99
N GLY A 83 -10.23 -1.59 -8.87
CA GLY A 83 -10.34 -2.62 -9.91
C GLY A 83 -11.78 -3.08 -10.13
N LEU A 84 -12.58 -3.22 -9.07
CA LEU A 84 -14.00 -3.55 -9.17
C LEU A 84 -14.79 -2.48 -9.93
N SER A 85 -14.53 -1.20 -9.66
CA SER A 85 -15.23 -0.09 -10.33
C SER A 85 -14.85 0.07 -11.80
N MET A 86 -13.65 -0.37 -12.18
CA MET A 86 -13.16 -0.25 -13.54
C MET A 86 -13.94 -1.12 -14.54
N LYS A 87 -14.34 -0.52 -15.67
CA LYS A 87 -14.91 -1.23 -16.83
C LYS A 87 -13.83 -1.37 -17.90
N PRO A 88 -13.36 -2.60 -18.17
CA PRO A 88 -12.25 -2.78 -19.11
C PRO A 88 -12.75 -2.79 -20.55
N ASP A 89 -12.19 -1.93 -21.40
CA ASP A 89 -12.56 -1.84 -22.82
C ASP A 89 -11.65 -2.70 -23.71
N ASN A 90 -10.41 -2.93 -23.28
CA ASN A 90 -9.41 -3.65 -24.06
C ASN A 90 -8.60 -4.66 -23.20
N LYS A 91 -7.68 -5.40 -23.84
CA LYS A 91 -6.86 -6.42 -23.15
C LYS A 91 -5.95 -5.83 -22.06
N THR A 92 -5.39 -4.63 -22.28
CA THR A 92 -4.59 -3.89 -21.30
C THR A 92 -5.41 -3.59 -20.05
N ASP A 93 -6.64 -3.12 -20.23
CA ASP A 93 -7.55 -2.78 -19.14
C ASP A 93 -7.98 -4.00 -18.34
N LYS A 94 -8.20 -5.14 -19.02
CA LYS A 94 -8.52 -6.42 -18.35
C LYS A 94 -7.38 -6.85 -17.42
N TRP A 95 -6.13 -6.72 -17.87
CA TRP A 95 -4.96 -7.03 -17.04
C TRP A 95 -4.80 -6.04 -15.88
N LEU A 96 -4.96 -4.74 -16.13
CA LEU A 96 -4.90 -3.72 -15.09
C LEU A 96 -5.94 -4.02 -14.00
N LYS A 97 -7.20 -4.24 -14.40
CA LYS A 97 -8.28 -4.63 -13.49
C LYS A 97 -7.93 -5.89 -12.69
N ALA A 98 -7.44 -6.94 -13.37
CA ALA A 98 -7.08 -8.19 -12.71
C ALA A 98 -5.99 -8.00 -11.64
N LEU A 99 -4.92 -7.26 -11.97
CA LEU A 99 -3.85 -6.96 -11.01
C LEU A 99 -4.39 -6.15 -9.82
N LEU A 100 -5.17 -5.10 -10.07
CA LEU A 100 -5.77 -4.29 -9.00
C LEU A 100 -6.65 -5.13 -8.04
N MET A 101 -7.42 -6.09 -8.58
CA MET A 101 -8.23 -7.00 -7.76
C MET A 101 -7.39 -8.03 -7.01
N ILE A 102 -6.40 -8.66 -7.66
CA ILE A 102 -5.51 -9.64 -7.01
C ILE A 102 -4.76 -8.98 -5.85
N HIS A 103 -4.40 -7.71 -5.97
CA HIS A 103 -3.70 -6.99 -4.92
C HIS A 103 -4.50 -6.94 -3.60
N GLY A 104 -5.84 -7.01 -3.66
CA GLY A 104 -6.70 -7.08 -2.48
C GLY A 104 -6.37 -8.23 -1.51
N VAL A 105 -5.79 -9.33 -2.00
CA VAL A 105 -5.38 -10.47 -1.17
C VAL A 105 -4.33 -10.07 -0.13
N PHE A 106 -3.47 -9.08 -0.42
CA PHE A 106 -2.43 -8.63 0.50
C PHE A 106 -2.99 -7.97 1.76
N TYR A 107 -4.25 -7.51 1.76
CA TYR A 107 -4.93 -6.97 2.94
C TYR A 107 -4.82 -7.91 4.14
N PHE A 108 -5.05 -9.21 3.94
CA PHE A 108 -5.01 -10.19 5.01
C PHE A 108 -3.61 -10.30 5.61
N SER A 109 -2.59 -10.43 4.75
CA SER A 109 -1.20 -10.52 5.22
C SER A 109 -0.75 -9.24 5.94
N CYS A 110 -1.06 -8.06 5.39
CA CYS A 110 -0.64 -6.78 5.95
C CYS A 110 -1.36 -6.46 7.26
N THR A 111 -2.59 -6.95 7.44
CA THR A 111 -3.41 -6.66 8.63
C THR A 111 -3.16 -7.67 9.75
N PHE A 112 -3.20 -8.97 9.44
CA PHE A 112 -3.20 -10.01 10.48
C PHE A 112 -1.79 -10.45 10.88
N MET A 113 -0.81 -10.45 9.96
CA MET A 113 0.56 -10.88 10.29
C MET A 113 1.19 -10.02 11.40
N PRO A 114 1.08 -8.67 11.41
CA PRO A 114 1.58 -7.85 12.53
C PRO A 114 0.96 -8.19 13.87
N MET A 115 -0.33 -8.54 13.90
CA MET A 115 -1.05 -8.89 15.14
C MET A 115 -0.50 -10.15 15.80
N THR A 116 0.17 -11.02 15.06
CA THR A 116 0.83 -12.23 15.62
C THR A 116 2.15 -11.92 16.36
N GLY A 117 2.65 -10.68 16.26
CA GLY A 117 3.94 -10.28 16.82
C GLY A 117 5.15 -10.87 16.07
N MET A 118 4.95 -11.47 14.88
CA MET A 118 6.02 -12.09 14.08
C MET A 118 7.19 -11.14 13.80
N PHE A 119 6.90 -9.88 13.46
CA PHE A 119 7.94 -8.91 13.14
C PHE A 119 8.75 -8.46 14.36
N ALA A 120 8.11 -8.34 15.53
CA ALA A 120 8.81 -8.06 16.78
C ALA A 120 9.83 -9.16 17.12
N LYS A 121 9.51 -10.43 16.81
CA LYS A 121 10.40 -11.60 17.01
C LYS A 121 11.54 -11.67 15.99
N ILE A 122 11.38 -11.09 14.80
CA ILE A 122 12.41 -11.04 13.75
C ILE A 122 13.45 -9.94 14.03
N SER A 123 13.03 -8.83 14.68
CA SER A 123 13.92 -7.72 15.05
C SER A 123 15.10 -8.14 15.95
N SER A 124 15.00 -9.28 16.63
CA SER A 124 15.98 -9.76 17.61
C SER A 124 17.11 -10.65 17.06
N GLY A 125 17.26 -10.86 15.74
CA GLY A 125 18.36 -11.72 15.28
C GLY A 125 18.60 -11.99 13.79
N GLY A 126 18.20 -11.14 12.84
CA GLY A 126 18.44 -11.40 11.41
C GLY A 126 18.78 -10.18 10.55
N ASP A 127 19.60 -10.39 9.50
CA ASP A 127 20.20 -9.40 8.59
C ASP A 127 19.25 -8.53 7.72
N GLY A 128 17.96 -8.44 8.07
CA GLY A 128 16.98 -7.59 7.37
C GLY A 128 16.78 -7.92 5.88
N ILE A 129 17.28 -9.06 5.41
CA ILE A 129 17.19 -9.51 4.00
C ILE A 129 15.72 -9.76 3.61
N GLY A 130 14.93 -10.36 4.51
CA GLY A 130 13.51 -10.67 4.25
C GLY A 130 12.67 -9.43 3.96
N GLY A 131 12.88 -8.35 4.72
CA GLY A 131 12.17 -7.08 4.48
C GLY A 131 12.54 -6.43 3.14
N ARG A 132 13.83 -6.43 2.78
CA ARG A 132 14.31 -5.93 1.48
C ARG A 132 13.72 -6.72 0.31
N LEU A 133 13.68 -8.04 0.43
CA LEU A 133 13.13 -8.92 -0.61
C LEU A 133 11.62 -8.69 -0.81
N ALA A 134 10.87 -8.53 0.29
CA ALA A 134 9.45 -8.20 0.25
C ALA A 134 9.21 -6.85 -0.46
N LEU A 135 10.06 -5.84 -0.20
CA LEU A 135 9.96 -4.53 -0.83
C LEU A 135 10.22 -4.61 -2.35
N VAL A 136 11.23 -5.35 -2.77
CA VAL A 136 11.52 -5.59 -4.19
C VAL A 136 10.37 -6.34 -4.87
N ALA A 137 9.81 -7.37 -4.22
CA ALA A 137 8.64 -8.08 -4.73
C ALA A 137 7.45 -7.13 -4.92
N TRP A 138 7.24 -6.20 -3.99
CA TRP A 138 6.23 -5.15 -4.09
C TRP A 138 6.47 -4.24 -5.31
N CYS A 139 7.70 -3.78 -5.51
CA CYS A 139 8.06 -2.97 -6.68
C CYS A 139 7.80 -3.72 -8.00
N VAL A 140 8.20 -5.00 -8.09
CA VAL A 140 7.97 -5.84 -9.27
C VAL A 140 6.48 -6.01 -9.55
N TYR A 141 5.65 -6.12 -8.51
CA TYR A 141 4.20 -6.22 -8.64
C TYR A 141 3.54 -4.92 -9.11
N PHE A 142 3.99 -3.76 -8.60
CA PHE A 142 3.41 -2.46 -8.93
C PHE A 142 3.89 -1.87 -10.25
N LEU A 143 5.07 -2.27 -10.73
CA LEU A 143 5.59 -1.85 -12.02
C LEU A 143 4.61 -2.09 -13.18
N PRO A 144 4.06 -3.30 -13.40
CA PRO A 144 3.08 -3.53 -14.46
C PRO A 144 1.79 -2.73 -14.24
N ILE A 145 1.34 -2.53 -13.00
CA ILE A 145 0.15 -1.70 -12.71
C ILE A 145 0.38 -0.26 -13.18
N GLY A 146 1.55 0.31 -12.90
CA GLY A 146 1.93 1.65 -13.34
C GLY A 146 1.98 1.78 -14.87
N ILE A 147 2.64 0.83 -15.54
CA ILE A 147 2.73 0.80 -17.02
C ILE A 147 1.35 0.67 -17.65
N LEU A 148 0.52 -0.27 -17.18
CA LEU A 148 -0.81 -0.49 -17.73
C LEU A 148 -1.74 0.70 -17.48
N SER A 149 -1.61 1.36 -16.33
CA SER A 149 -2.35 2.59 -16.01
C SER A 149 -1.95 3.74 -16.92
N PHE A 150 -0.65 3.94 -17.16
CA PHE A 150 -0.18 4.92 -18.13
C PHE A 150 -0.72 4.65 -19.54
N LEU A 151 -0.67 3.38 -19.99
CA LEU A 151 -1.19 2.98 -21.29
C LEU A 151 -2.72 3.14 -21.40
N HIS A 152 -3.45 2.93 -20.30
CA HIS A 152 -4.88 3.15 -20.22
C HIS A 152 -5.22 4.63 -20.43
N PHE A 153 -4.60 5.53 -19.66
CA PHE A 153 -4.88 6.97 -19.75
C PHE A 153 -4.32 7.63 -21.02
N LYS A 154 -3.22 7.13 -21.60
CA LYS A 154 -2.65 7.68 -22.85
C LYS A 154 -3.57 7.49 -24.07
N LYS A 155 -4.44 6.48 -24.06
CA LYS A 155 -5.32 6.15 -25.18
C LYS A 155 -6.64 6.93 -25.19
N ARG A 156 -6.85 7.80 -24.22
CA ARG A 156 -8.04 8.65 -24.05
C ARG A 156 -7.65 10.12 -24.24
#